data_AF-Q08RW5-F1
#
_entry.id   AF-Q08RW5-F1
#
_cell.length_a   1.000
_cell.length_b   1.000
_cell.length_c   1.000
_cell.angle_alpha   90.00
_cell.angle_beta   90.00
_cell.angle_gamma   90.00
#
_symmetry.space_group_name_H-M   'P 1'
#
loop_
_entity.id
_entity.type
_entity.pdbx_description
1 polymer ?
#
loop_
_entity_poly.entity_id
_entity_poly.type
_entity_poly.pdbx_seq_one_letter_code
_entity_poly.pdbx_strand_id
1 'polypeptide(L)'
;MGPGYRALWPRGSGSRLPFHYLALGDPCPMNRLALYCLLLGAVLLSPRAEAESHPPTREELARYPWLSPSVSVRPLEAAFPPPAGYTRVAVEPGTFAAWLRGLPLRPPGTPVRDSQGGDILAGEDRRLAAVAELDIGTANLQQCADSIIRLHAEWQWATNQKERIAY
;
A
#
# COMPACT_ATOMS: atom_id res chain seq x y z
N MET A 1 12.31 -36.78 8.84
CA MET A 1 12.80 -36.01 10.00
C MET A 1 14.04 -35.24 9.55
N GLY A 2 13.86 -33.98 9.14
CA GLY A 2 14.96 -33.13 8.67
C GLY A 2 15.55 -32.30 9.82
N PRO A 3 16.85 -32.00 9.80
CA PRO A 3 17.55 -31.40 10.93
C PRO A 3 17.17 -29.93 11.12
N GLY A 4 16.86 -29.58 12.37
CA GLY A 4 16.56 -28.22 12.80
C GLY A 4 17.79 -27.32 12.76
N TYR A 5 17.67 -26.19 12.09
CA TYR A 5 18.70 -25.16 12.07
C TYR A 5 18.61 -24.31 13.34
N ARG A 6 19.67 -24.36 14.15
CA ARG A 6 19.86 -23.56 15.36
C ARG A 6 20.70 -22.34 14.98
N ALA A 7 20.09 -21.15 14.96
CA ALA A 7 20.83 -19.91 14.77
C ALA A 7 21.59 -19.56 16.07
N LEU A 8 22.91 -19.66 16.01
CA LEU A 8 23.84 -19.16 17.03
C LEU A 8 24.06 -17.67 16.77
N TRP A 9 23.64 -16.82 17.71
CA TRP A 9 23.92 -15.38 17.68
C TRP A 9 25.24 -15.07 18.41
N PRO A 10 26.17 -14.30 17.83
CA PRO A 10 27.39 -13.92 18.52
C PRO A 10 27.12 -12.86 19.60
N ARG A 11 27.62 -13.13 20.82
CA ARG A 11 27.73 -12.12 21.89
C ARG A 11 28.83 -11.12 21.53
N GLY A 12 28.46 -9.85 21.37
CA GLY A 12 29.39 -8.73 21.36
C GLY A 12 29.52 -8.15 22.77
N SER A 13 30.74 -8.16 23.32
CA SER A 13 31.12 -7.55 24.59
C SER A 13 32.00 -6.31 24.37
N GLY A 14 31.83 -5.29 25.20
CA GLY A 14 32.80 -4.19 25.38
C GLY A 14 32.14 -2.81 25.29
N SER A 15 32.43 -1.81 26.11
CA SER A 15 33.07 -1.71 27.41
C SER A 15 32.88 -0.25 27.87
N ARG A 16 32.55 -0.07 29.15
CA ARG A 16 32.47 1.13 29.99
C ARG A 16 33.29 2.34 29.52
N LEU A 17 32.70 3.54 29.67
CA LEU A 17 33.32 4.64 30.42
C LEU A 17 32.26 5.41 31.25
N PRO A 18 32.62 5.95 32.43
CA PRO A 18 31.70 6.58 33.37
C PRO A 18 31.67 8.11 33.18
N PHE A 19 30.50 8.73 33.30
CA PHE A 19 30.40 10.16 33.53
C PHE A 19 29.57 10.39 34.79
N HIS A 20 30.26 10.87 35.83
CA HIS A 20 29.68 11.42 37.05
C HIS A 20 29.63 12.95 36.93
N TYR A 21 28.73 13.54 37.74
CA TYR A 21 28.38 14.95 37.95
C TYR A 21 27.27 15.49 37.01
N LEU A 22 26.21 16.15 37.47
CA LEU A 22 26.05 16.99 38.65
C LEU A 22 24.57 16.98 39.06
N ALA A 23 24.26 16.71 40.33
CA ALA A 23 22.92 16.87 40.89
C ALA A 23 22.63 18.36 41.07
N LEU A 24 21.46 18.83 40.62
CA LEU A 24 20.81 20.06 41.09
C LEU A 24 19.33 20.05 40.67
N GLY A 25 18.44 19.91 41.67
CA GLY A 25 17.10 20.50 41.66
C GLY A 25 15.91 19.58 41.33
N ASP A 26 15.40 18.85 42.32
CA ASP A 26 13.96 18.59 42.41
C ASP A 26 13.27 19.88 42.89
N PRO A 27 12.22 20.37 42.22
CA PRO A 27 10.89 20.01 42.73
C PRO A 27 9.78 19.96 41.66
N CYS A 28 8.91 18.95 41.75
CA CYS A 28 7.46 19.10 42.02
C CYS A 28 6.83 17.69 41.91
N PRO A 29 6.00 17.23 42.87
CA PRO A 29 5.36 15.93 42.77
C PRO A 29 4.20 15.99 41.77
N MET A 30 4.53 15.97 40.48
CA MET A 30 3.54 15.70 39.44
C MET A 30 3.17 14.23 39.54
N ASN A 31 1.90 14.01 39.91
CA ASN A 31 1.25 12.72 40.08
C ASN A 31 1.62 11.77 38.93
N ARG A 32 2.34 10.67 39.24
CA ARG A 32 2.80 9.68 38.25
C ARG A 32 1.66 9.08 37.41
N LEU A 33 0.42 9.18 37.89
CA LEU A 33 -0.79 8.83 37.15
C LEU A 33 -1.04 9.73 35.93
N ALA A 34 -0.78 11.04 36.01
CA ALA A 34 -1.06 11.99 34.94
C ALA A 34 -0.11 11.82 33.74
N LEU A 35 1.14 11.43 34.00
CA LEU A 35 2.11 11.13 32.94
C LEU A 35 1.80 9.80 32.23
N TYR A 36 1.27 8.81 32.96
CA TYR A 36 0.84 7.53 32.39
C TYR A 36 -0.39 7.67 31.49
N CYS A 37 -1.34 8.55 31.83
CA CYS A 37 -2.51 8.82 30.97
C CYS A 37 -2.14 9.48 29.63
N LEU A 38 -1.11 10.33 29.61
CA LEU A 38 -0.63 10.98 28.38
C LEU A 38 0.19 10.04 27.47
N LEU A 39 0.90 9.06 28.05
CA LEU A 39 1.68 8.07 27.30
C LEU A 39 0.86 6.82 26.89
N LEU A 40 -0.22 6.48 27.61
CA LEU A 40 -1.17 5.44 27.18
C LEU A 40 -2.22 5.94 26.17
N GLY A 41 -2.49 7.24 26.13
CA GLY A 41 -3.43 7.84 25.18
C GLY A 41 -2.91 7.96 23.75
N ALA A 42 -1.59 7.96 23.55
CA ALA A 42 -0.97 8.17 22.23
C ALA A 42 -0.68 6.88 21.43
N VAL A 43 -0.92 5.70 22.00
CA VAL A 43 -0.56 4.41 21.36
C VAL A 43 -1.73 3.73 20.63
N LEU A 44 -2.96 4.26 20.71
CA LEU A 44 -4.13 3.52 20.21
C LEU A 44 -4.84 4.05 18.96
N LEU A 45 -4.49 5.21 18.40
CA LEU A 45 -5.10 5.63 17.13
C LEU A 45 -4.10 6.44 16.29
N SER A 46 -3.16 5.75 15.62
CA SER A 46 -2.81 6.24 14.29
C SER A 46 -3.97 5.82 13.37
N PRO A 47 -4.79 6.76 12.86
CA PRO A 47 -5.61 6.41 11.72
C PRO A 47 -4.65 5.87 10.65
N ARG A 48 -4.94 4.67 10.12
CA ARG A 48 -4.37 4.28 8.83
C ARG A 48 -4.81 5.39 7.89
N ALA A 49 -3.91 6.32 7.60
CA ALA A 49 -4.17 7.31 6.58
C ALA A 49 -4.39 6.51 5.30
N GLU A 50 -5.65 6.39 4.89
CA GLU A 50 -5.96 5.91 3.55
C GLU A 50 -5.23 6.86 2.61
N ALA A 51 -4.41 6.30 1.72
CA ALA A 51 -3.61 7.10 0.81
C ALA A 51 -4.49 8.13 0.10
N GLU A 52 -4.17 9.40 0.29
CA GLU A 52 -4.91 10.50 -0.32
C GLU A 52 -4.87 10.35 -1.84
N SER A 53 -5.98 10.67 -2.49
CA SER A 53 -6.04 10.63 -3.95
C SER A 53 -5.43 11.90 -4.52
N HIS A 54 -4.64 11.75 -5.58
CA HIS A 54 -3.90 12.83 -6.23
C HIS A 54 -4.04 12.74 -7.75
N PRO A 55 -3.81 13.83 -8.49
CA PRO A 55 -3.63 13.72 -9.93
C PRO A 55 -2.43 12.81 -10.24
N PRO A 56 -2.45 12.05 -11.36
CA PRO A 56 -1.33 11.21 -11.76
C PRO A 56 -0.03 12.00 -11.90
N THR A 57 1.03 11.45 -11.33
CA THR A 57 2.40 11.92 -11.54
C THR A 57 2.87 11.60 -12.96
N ARG A 58 3.96 12.25 -13.40
CA ARG A 58 4.56 11.97 -14.72
C ARG A 58 5.02 10.52 -14.82
N GLU A 59 5.54 9.97 -13.73
CA GLU A 59 6.00 8.60 -13.62
C GLU A 59 4.83 7.61 -13.74
N GLU A 60 3.69 7.90 -13.13
CA GLU A 60 2.48 7.07 -13.24
C GLU A 60 1.90 7.11 -14.65
N LEU A 61 1.83 8.29 -15.28
CA LEU A 61 1.38 8.42 -16.67
C LEU A 61 2.30 7.65 -17.64
N ALA A 62 3.60 7.60 -17.37
CA ALA A 62 4.53 6.79 -18.16
C ALA A 62 4.37 5.28 -17.89
N ARG A 63 3.99 4.89 -16.67
CA ARG A 63 3.84 3.50 -16.24
C ARG A 63 2.50 2.86 -16.64
N TYR A 64 1.45 3.66 -16.72
CA TYR A 64 0.07 3.25 -17.03
C TYR A 64 -0.45 4.04 -18.24
N PRO A 65 -0.21 3.54 -19.47
CA PRO A 65 -0.49 4.30 -20.69
C PRO A 65 -1.95 4.69 -20.93
N TRP A 66 -2.90 4.01 -20.28
CA TRP A 66 -4.34 4.33 -20.37
C TRP A 66 -4.78 5.46 -19.42
N LEU A 67 -3.91 5.88 -18.49
CA LEU A 67 -4.28 6.81 -17.43
C LEU A 67 -4.43 8.23 -17.95
N SER A 68 -5.57 8.87 -17.65
CA SER A 68 -5.82 10.27 -18.01
C SER A 68 -5.21 11.24 -16.98
N PRO A 69 -4.61 12.38 -17.39
CA PRO A 69 -4.12 13.40 -16.46
C PRO A 69 -5.21 14.06 -15.60
N SER A 70 -6.48 13.92 -15.99
CA SER A 70 -7.62 14.55 -15.32
C SER A 70 -8.26 13.72 -14.21
N VAL A 71 -7.88 12.44 -14.06
CA VAL A 71 -8.42 11.60 -13.00
C VAL A 71 -7.71 11.85 -11.68
N SER A 72 -8.33 11.45 -10.57
CA SER A 72 -7.69 11.40 -9.26
C SER A 72 -7.48 9.95 -8.89
N VAL A 73 -6.27 9.58 -8.48
CA VAL A 73 -5.87 8.20 -8.22
C VAL A 73 -5.04 8.06 -6.96
N ARG A 74 -4.93 6.82 -6.49
CA ARG A 74 -4.01 6.40 -5.43
C ARG A 74 -3.48 5.00 -5.75
N PRO A 75 -2.25 4.64 -5.36
CA PRO A 75 -1.69 3.33 -5.69
C PRO A 75 -2.27 2.21 -4.81
N LEU A 76 -2.45 1.01 -5.40
CA LEU A 76 -2.98 -0.19 -4.73
C LEU A 76 -2.28 -0.51 -3.40
N GLU A 77 -0.97 -0.41 -3.33
CA GLU A 77 -0.23 -0.76 -2.13
C GLU A 77 -0.45 0.20 -0.96
N ALA A 78 -0.73 1.47 -1.27
CA ALA A 78 -1.03 2.49 -0.27
C ALA A 78 -2.52 2.45 0.13
N ALA A 79 -3.38 1.95 -0.75
CA ALA A 79 -4.78 1.69 -0.44
C ALA A 79 -5.00 0.58 0.60
N PHE A 80 -4.13 -0.44 0.61
CA PHE A 80 -4.30 -1.62 1.47
C PHE A 80 -3.06 -1.91 2.32
N PRO A 81 -2.73 -1.09 3.33
CA PRO A 81 -1.59 -1.30 4.21
C PRO A 81 -1.56 -2.71 4.84
N PRO A 82 -0.37 -3.32 5.03
CA PRO A 82 -0.24 -4.69 5.53
C PRO A 82 -0.84 -4.84 6.95
N PRO A 83 -1.56 -5.93 7.26
CA PRO A 83 -2.16 -6.15 8.58
C PRO A 83 -1.15 -6.00 9.73
N ALA A 84 -1.64 -5.67 10.92
CA ALA A 84 -0.78 -5.52 12.10
C ALA A 84 0.03 -6.81 12.36
N GLY A 85 1.34 -6.67 12.55
CA GLY A 85 2.26 -7.79 12.74
C GLY A 85 2.76 -8.44 11.44
N TYR A 86 2.34 -7.95 10.26
CA TYR A 86 2.80 -8.45 8.97
C TYR A 86 3.58 -7.39 8.19
N THR A 87 4.52 -7.83 7.38
CA THR A 87 5.23 -6.99 6.41
C THR A 87 5.00 -7.51 4.99
N ARG A 88 5.09 -6.62 4.00
CA ARG A 88 5.05 -7.03 2.59
C ARG A 88 6.38 -7.69 2.24
N VAL A 89 6.33 -8.74 1.42
CA VAL A 89 7.54 -9.32 0.81
C VAL A 89 8.25 -8.29 -0.06
N ALA A 90 9.58 -8.33 -0.11
CA ALA A 90 10.33 -7.55 -1.08
C ALA A 90 9.97 -8.00 -2.51
N VAL A 91 9.90 -7.06 -3.43
CA VAL A 91 9.62 -7.33 -4.84
C VAL A 91 10.59 -6.53 -5.67
N GLU A 92 11.23 -7.19 -6.62
CA GLU A 92 12.22 -6.57 -7.51
C GLU A 92 11.57 -5.51 -8.42
N PRO A 93 12.19 -4.33 -8.58
CA PRO A 93 11.75 -3.32 -9.53
C PRO A 93 11.64 -3.89 -10.96
N GLY A 94 10.68 -3.38 -11.73
CA GLY A 94 10.45 -3.80 -13.12
C GLY A 94 9.69 -5.12 -13.28
N THR A 95 9.45 -5.88 -12.21
CA THR A 95 8.61 -7.08 -12.26
C THR A 95 7.12 -6.74 -12.34
N PHE A 96 6.29 -7.68 -12.83
CA PHE A 96 4.84 -7.53 -12.82
C PHE A 96 4.28 -7.27 -11.42
N ALA A 97 4.83 -7.91 -10.38
CA ALA A 97 4.41 -7.68 -9.01
C ALA A 97 4.72 -6.25 -8.51
N ALA A 98 5.85 -5.66 -8.90
CA ALA A 98 6.19 -4.28 -8.56
C ALA A 98 5.25 -3.30 -9.29
N TRP A 99 4.96 -3.58 -10.56
CA TRP A 99 4.01 -2.79 -11.34
C TRP A 99 2.59 -2.87 -10.75
N LEU A 100 2.11 -4.06 -10.38
CA LEU A 100 0.76 -4.26 -9.83
C LEU A 100 0.56 -3.56 -8.47
N ARG A 101 1.60 -3.45 -7.64
CA ARG A 101 1.54 -2.70 -6.38
C ARG A 101 1.23 -1.23 -6.57
N GLY A 102 1.67 -0.64 -7.67
CA GLY A 102 1.37 0.74 -8.00
C GLY A 102 0.06 0.93 -8.75
N LEU A 103 -0.75 -0.13 -8.98
CA LEU A 103 -1.92 -0.05 -9.86
C LEU A 103 -2.83 1.13 -9.43
N PRO A 104 -3.18 2.06 -10.35
CA PRO A 104 -3.99 3.21 -9.99
C PRO A 104 -5.40 2.79 -9.60
N LEU A 105 -5.83 3.20 -8.42
CA LEU A 105 -7.18 3.04 -7.93
C LEU A 105 -7.88 4.39 -7.89
N ARG A 106 -9.19 4.37 -8.15
CA ARG A 106 -10.05 5.53 -7.95
C ARG A 106 -10.17 5.91 -6.46
N PRO A 107 -10.62 7.14 -6.15
CA PRO A 107 -10.80 7.58 -4.78
C PRO A 107 -11.79 6.70 -4.02
N PRO A 108 -11.66 6.57 -2.68
CA PRO A 108 -12.66 5.90 -1.86
C PRO A 108 -14.08 6.43 -2.12
N GLY A 109 -15.08 5.55 -2.01
CA GLY A 109 -16.48 5.90 -2.29
C GLY A 109 -16.83 5.99 -3.79
N THR A 110 -15.92 5.64 -4.69
CA THR A 110 -16.26 5.52 -6.11
C THR A 110 -17.13 4.29 -6.35
N PRO A 111 -18.31 4.40 -6.99
CA PRO A 111 -19.15 3.25 -7.31
C PRO A 111 -18.54 2.39 -8.42
N VAL A 112 -18.93 1.10 -8.45
CA VAL A 112 -18.65 0.22 -9.60
C VAL A 112 -19.76 0.43 -10.62
N ARG A 113 -19.38 0.68 -11.87
CA ARG A 113 -20.32 0.87 -12.98
C ARG A 113 -20.09 -0.13 -14.10
N ASP A 114 -21.14 -0.46 -14.82
CA ASP A 114 -21.05 -1.18 -16.08
C ASP A 114 -20.52 -0.28 -17.21
N SER A 115 -20.29 -0.87 -18.39
CA SER A 115 -19.75 -0.16 -19.55
C SER A 115 -20.71 0.87 -20.15
N GLN A 116 -21.98 0.88 -19.73
CA GLN A 116 -22.99 1.88 -20.11
C GLN A 116 -23.22 2.93 -19.02
N GLY A 117 -22.46 2.87 -17.92
CA GLY A 117 -22.55 3.81 -16.81
C GLY A 117 -23.61 3.49 -15.78
N GLY A 118 -24.27 2.32 -15.86
CA GLY A 118 -25.19 1.85 -14.84
C GLY A 118 -24.45 1.42 -13.57
N ASP A 119 -24.95 1.82 -12.39
CA ASP A 119 -24.34 1.44 -11.12
C ASP A 119 -24.56 -0.05 -10.83
N ILE A 120 -23.47 -0.80 -10.60
CA ILE A 120 -23.46 -2.21 -10.19
C ILE A 120 -23.35 -2.31 -8.66
N LEU A 121 -22.45 -1.53 -8.06
CA LEU A 121 -22.26 -1.43 -6.62
C LEU A 121 -22.12 0.05 -6.23
N ALA A 122 -22.83 0.46 -5.19
CA ALA A 122 -22.63 1.76 -4.57
C ALA A 122 -21.22 1.86 -3.98
N GLY A 123 -20.69 3.08 -3.87
CA GLY A 123 -19.32 3.33 -3.41
C GLY A 123 -19.08 2.92 -1.95
N GLU A 124 -20.14 2.91 -1.16
CA GLU A 124 -20.20 2.53 0.25
C GLU A 124 -20.59 1.06 0.48
N ASP A 125 -20.77 0.27 -0.59
CA ASP A 125 -21.13 -1.13 -0.46
C ASP A 125 -20.00 -1.91 0.24
N ARG A 126 -20.32 -2.60 1.34
CA ARG A 126 -19.36 -3.40 2.13
C ARG A 126 -18.61 -4.49 1.36
N ARG A 127 -19.11 -4.88 0.18
CA ARG A 127 -18.47 -5.87 -0.70
C ARG A 127 -17.39 -5.24 -1.59
N LEU A 128 -17.40 -3.92 -1.72
CA LEU A 128 -16.45 -3.15 -2.52
C LEU A 128 -15.26 -2.73 -1.66
N ALA A 129 -14.07 -3.18 -2.05
CA ALA A 129 -12.82 -2.77 -1.39
C ALA A 129 -12.19 -1.53 -2.05
N ALA A 130 -12.15 -1.50 -3.38
CA ALA A 130 -11.69 -0.37 -4.19
C ALA A 130 -12.07 -0.59 -5.66
N VAL A 131 -11.99 0.48 -6.46
CA VAL A 131 -12.20 0.45 -7.91
C VAL A 131 -10.87 0.76 -8.59
N ALA A 132 -10.39 -0.12 -9.48
CA ALA A 132 -9.22 0.16 -10.31
C ALA A 132 -9.56 1.16 -11.41
N GLU A 133 -8.66 2.12 -11.69
CA GLU A 133 -8.79 3.02 -12.83
C GLU A 133 -8.31 2.28 -14.08
N LEU A 134 -9.25 1.74 -14.85
CA LEU A 134 -9.01 1.08 -16.13
C LEU A 134 -9.96 1.67 -17.17
N ASP A 135 -9.47 1.90 -18.37
CA ASP A 135 -10.34 2.14 -19.52
C ASP A 135 -11.01 0.81 -19.94
N ILE A 136 -12.33 0.75 -19.90
CA ILE A 136 -13.10 -0.47 -20.20
C ILE A 136 -13.87 -0.37 -21.52
N GLY A 137 -13.85 0.79 -22.18
CA GLY A 137 -14.68 1.07 -23.35
C GLY A 137 -16.18 1.01 -23.03
N THR A 138 -17.02 0.87 -24.06
CA THR A 138 -18.49 0.82 -23.92
C THR A 138 -19.06 -0.59 -24.06
N ALA A 139 -18.23 -1.57 -24.41
CA ALA A 139 -18.64 -2.95 -24.61
C ALA A 139 -18.38 -3.81 -23.37
N ASN A 140 -19.24 -4.80 -23.14
CA ASN A 140 -19.11 -5.75 -22.04
C ASN A 140 -18.07 -6.84 -22.39
N LEU A 141 -16.78 -6.48 -22.32
CA LEU A 141 -15.66 -7.33 -22.76
C LEU A 141 -14.82 -7.87 -21.61
N GLN A 142 -14.98 -7.35 -20.40
CA GLN A 142 -14.14 -7.72 -19.26
C GLN A 142 -14.83 -8.79 -18.43
N GLN A 143 -14.42 -10.06 -18.59
CA GLN A 143 -14.76 -11.11 -17.61
C GLN A 143 -13.63 -11.32 -16.62
N CYS A 144 -13.92 -12.04 -15.53
CA CYS A 144 -13.03 -12.13 -14.36
C CYS A 144 -11.64 -12.70 -14.68
N ALA A 145 -11.55 -13.75 -15.51
CA ALA A 145 -10.27 -14.28 -15.96
C ALA A 145 -9.51 -13.30 -16.87
N ASP A 146 -10.24 -12.53 -17.68
CA ASP A 146 -9.66 -11.58 -18.63
C ASP A 146 -8.99 -10.39 -17.92
N SER A 147 -9.43 -10.06 -16.71
CA SER A 147 -8.92 -8.91 -15.96
C SER A 147 -7.44 -9.08 -15.59
N ILE A 148 -7.02 -10.26 -15.12
CA ILE A 148 -5.60 -10.47 -14.76
C ILE A 148 -4.73 -10.65 -16.01
N ILE A 149 -5.26 -11.30 -17.05
CA ILE A 149 -4.59 -11.46 -18.35
C ILE A 149 -4.35 -10.07 -18.95
N ARG A 150 -5.36 -9.21 -18.93
CA ARG A 150 -5.25 -7.82 -19.35
C ARG A 150 -4.17 -7.09 -18.56
N LEU A 151 -4.22 -7.09 -17.23
CA LEU A 151 -3.22 -6.39 -16.41
C LEU A 151 -1.79 -6.86 -16.73
N HIS A 152 -1.60 -8.15 -16.98
CA HIS A 152 -0.30 -8.66 -17.38
C HIS A 152 0.10 -8.23 -18.80
N ALA A 153 -0.83 -8.25 -19.77
CA ALA A 153 -0.59 -7.73 -21.11
C ALA A 153 -0.24 -6.23 -21.11
N GLU A 154 -0.93 -5.44 -20.29
CA GLU A 154 -0.67 -4.01 -20.08
C GLU A 154 0.73 -3.75 -19.51
N TRP A 155 1.17 -4.55 -18.53
CA TRP A 155 2.54 -4.47 -18.01
C TRP A 155 3.58 -4.79 -19.09
N GLN A 156 3.37 -5.84 -19.88
CA GLN A 156 4.26 -6.20 -20.99
C GLN A 156 4.28 -5.09 -22.05
N TRP A 157 3.14 -4.47 -22.35
CA TRP A 157 3.06 -3.34 -23.24
C TRP A 157 3.85 -2.13 -22.71
N ALA A 158 3.61 -1.74 -21.45
CA ALA A 158 4.27 -0.60 -20.81
C ALA A 158 5.79 -0.79 -20.67
N THR A 159 6.26 -2.03 -20.58
CA THR A 159 7.68 -2.38 -20.50
C THR A 159 8.32 -2.75 -21.85
N ASN A 160 7.61 -2.48 -22.96
CA ASN A 160 8.07 -2.72 -24.33
C ASN A 160 8.44 -4.19 -24.63
N GLN A 161 7.69 -5.13 -24.06
CA GLN A 161 7.77 -6.58 -24.26
C GLN A 161 6.55 -7.11 -25.03
N LYS A 162 6.12 -6.38 -26.07
CA LYS A 162 4.84 -6.61 -26.77
C LYS A 162 4.78 -7.98 -27.45
N GLU A 163 5.94 -8.48 -27.89
CA GLU A 163 6.13 -9.80 -28.50
C GLU A 163 5.81 -10.96 -27.56
N ARG A 164 5.75 -10.71 -26.24
CA ARG A 164 5.43 -11.73 -25.22
C ARG A 164 3.93 -11.80 -24.89
N ILE A 165 3.12 -10.93 -25.48
CA ILE A 165 1.67 -10.93 -25.28
C ILE A 165 1.07 -12.03 -26.15
N ALA A 166 0.84 -13.20 -25.55
CA ALA A 166 0.19 -14.35 -26.16
C ALA A 166 -0.64 -15.10 -25.10
N TYR A 167 -1.96 -15.16 -25.31
CA TYR A 167 -2.94 -15.82 -24.43
C TYR A 167 -4.04 -16.49 -25.27
#